data_AF-A0A358M9F6-F1
#
_entry.id   AF-A0A358M9F6-F1
#
_cell.length_a   1.000
_cell.length_b   1.000
_cell.length_c   1.000
_cell.angle_alpha   90.00
_cell.angle_beta   90.00
_cell.angle_gamma   90.00
#
_symmetry.space_group_name_H-M   'P 1'
#
loop_
_entity.id
_entity.type
_entity.pdbx_description
1 polymer ?
#
loop_
_entity_poly.entity_id
_entity_poly.type
_entity_poly.pdbx_seq_one_letter_code
_entity_poly.pdbx_strand_id
1 'polypeptide(L)'
;MLTKANKNAARMIVKIVITVMIVMIVLACLCVCSIYIWFTYTSKWKYNVENFEVFQEDFQTVADFCLENVEKNPEIIYFNLSGNNTIYCGTKSDAQEMDVSNDIINSFRNIEHAFPDSDAKLDVIYCADGAVYFTTHNGLYSVIYSPTSKPTTLSGGNTEADTKKITDDWYHAVKK
;
A
#
# COMPACT_ATOMS: atom_id res chain seq x y z
N MET A 1 51.97 -32.75 37.03
CA MET A 1 52.09 -32.69 35.56
C MET A 1 50.79 -33.21 34.93
N LEU A 2 50.07 -32.39 34.16
CA LEU A 2 48.91 -32.87 33.40
C LEU A 2 49.37 -33.82 32.26
N THR A 3 48.79 -35.01 32.19
CA THR A 3 49.09 -36.01 31.14
C THR A 3 48.72 -35.48 29.75
N LYS A 4 49.40 -35.94 28.70
CA LYS A 4 49.19 -35.53 27.29
C LYS A 4 47.73 -35.67 26.85
N ALA A 5 47.02 -36.69 27.35
CA ALA A 5 45.59 -36.91 27.13
C ALA A 5 44.72 -35.77 27.71
N ASN A 6 45.05 -35.26 28.90
CA ASN A 6 44.30 -34.20 29.58
C ASN A 6 44.41 -32.86 28.85
N LYS A 7 45.57 -32.57 28.23
CA LYS A 7 45.77 -31.38 27.37
C LYS A 7 45.00 -31.45 26.05
N ASN A 8 44.85 -32.64 25.46
CA ASN A 8 44.09 -32.83 24.22
C ASN A 8 42.58 -32.71 24.47
N ALA A 9 42.07 -33.26 25.58
CA ALA A 9 40.69 -33.10 26.00
C ALA A 9 40.33 -31.62 26.23
N ALA A 10 41.18 -30.88 26.96
CA ALA A 10 40.99 -29.44 27.16
C ALA A 10 40.93 -28.63 25.85
N ARG A 11 41.81 -28.93 24.88
CA ARG A 11 41.78 -28.30 23.55
C ARG A 11 40.50 -28.63 22.77
N MET A 12 40.01 -29.87 22.88
CA MET A 12 38.77 -30.29 22.23
C MET A 12 37.56 -29.58 22.84
N ILE A 13 37.50 -29.46 24.17
CA ILE A 13 36.46 -28.72 24.89
C ILE A 13 36.47 -27.24 24.47
N VAL A 14 37.63 -26.59 24.42
CA VAL A 14 37.74 -25.19 23.98
C VAL A 14 37.22 -25.01 22.56
N LYS A 15 37.54 -25.92 21.63
CA LYS A 15 37.00 -25.88 20.27
C LYS A 15 35.47 -26.01 20.25
N ILE A 16 34.90 -26.94 21.02
CA ILE A 16 33.45 -27.11 21.12
C ILE A 16 32.79 -25.83 21.66
N VAL A 17 33.34 -25.23 22.72
CA VAL A 17 32.82 -23.98 23.30
C VAL A 17 32.86 -22.83 22.29
N ILE A 18 33.98 -22.68 21.56
CA ILE A 18 34.09 -21.67 20.50
C ILE A 18 33.06 -21.93 19.38
N THR A 19 32.93 -23.18 18.93
CA THR A 19 31.94 -23.53 17.89
C THR A 19 30.51 -23.23 18.35
N VAL A 20 30.15 -23.58 19.59
CA VAL A 20 28.83 -23.28 20.15
C VAL A 20 28.61 -21.76 20.25
N MET A 21 29.60 -20.98 20.68
CA MET A 21 29.50 -19.52 20.68
C MET A 21 29.29 -18.95 19.28
N ILE A 22 30.03 -19.41 18.28
CA ILE A 22 29.85 -18.96 16.89
C ILE A 22 28.44 -19.29 16.39
N VAL A 23 27.96 -20.52 16.64
CA VAL A 23 26.60 -20.92 16.26
C VAL A 23 25.55 -20.04 16.94
N MET A 24 25.71 -19.74 18.23
CA MET A 24 24.78 -18.85 18.94
C MET A 24 24.80 -17.42 18.39
N ILE A 25 25.96 -16.88 18.02
CA ILE A 25 26.08 -15.56 17.39
C ILE A 25 25.37 -15.56 16.03
N VAL A 26 25.59 -16.59 15.21
CA VAL A 26 24.94 -16.71 13.90
C VAL A 26 23.42 -16.79 14.05
N LEU A 27 22.92 -17.59 14.99
CA LEU A 27 21.48 -17.67 15.28
C LEU A 27 20.91 -16.32 15.75
N ALA A 28 21.62 -15.62 16.63
CA ALA A 28 21.21 -14.29 17.08
C ALA A 28 21.15 -13.29 15.91
N CYS A 29 22.15 -13.29 15.01
CA CYS A 29 22.14 -12.45 13.81
C CYS A 29 20.95 -12.77 12.90
N LEU A 30 20.64 -14.05 12.67
CA LEU A 30 19.49 -14.47 11.87
C LEU A 30 18.15 -14.02 12.49
N CYS A 31 18.03 -14.12 13.83
CA CYS A 31 16.86 -13.63 14.55
C CYS A 31 16.69 -12.10 14.40
N VAL A 32 17.77 -11.33 14.56
CA VAL A 32 17.71 -9.87 14.40
C VAL A 32 17.36 -9.48 12.96
N CYS A 33 17.97 -10.13 11.96
CA CYS A 33 17.67 -9.87 10.55
C CYS A 33 16.21 -10.19 10.20
N SER A 34 15.68 -11.32 10.70
CA SER A 34 14.28 -11.70 10.45
C SER A 34 13.28 -10.74 11.10
N ILE A 35 13.52 -10.28 12.33
CA ILE A 35 12.70 -9.27 13.01
C ILE A 35 12.75 -7.94 12.23
N TYR A 36 13.93 -7.51 11.79
CA TYR A 36 14.07 -6.28 11.01
C TYR A 36 13.31 -6.34 9.68
N ILE A 37 13.42 -7.45 8.94
CA ILE A 37 12.68 -7.67 7.70
C ILE A 37 11.17 -7.66 7.96
N TRP A 38 10.71 -8.36 9.01
CA TRP A 38 9.30 -8.37 9.37
C TRP A 38 8.79 -6.96 9.69
N PHE A 39 9.48 -6.24 10.58
CA PHE A 39 9.09 -4.90 10.98
C PHE A 39 9.06 -3.91 9.81
N THR A 40 10.06 -3.93 8.94
CA THR A 40 10.09 -3.08 7.75
C THR A 40 8.96 -3.41 6.77
N TYR A 41 8.68 -4.70 6.57
CA TYR A 41 7.60 -5.13 5.70
C TYR A 41 6.22 -4.75 6.24
N THR A 42 5.95 -5.01 7.53
CA THR A 42 4.67 -4.64 8.14
C THR A 42 4.49 -3.12 8.18
N SER A 43 5.54 -2.37 8.49
CA SER A 43 5.47 -0.90 8.56
C SER A 43 5.23 -0.28 7.18
N LYS A 44 5.76 -0.89 6.13
CA LYS A 44 5.56 -0.43 4.75
C LYS A 44 4.10 -0.48 4.31
N TRP A 45 3.38 -1.51 4.75
CA TRP A 45 1.97 -1.72 4.43
C TRP A 45 1.03 -1.23 5.54
N LYS A 46 1.51 -0.41 6.49
CA LYS A 46 0.74 0.06 7.66
C LYS A 46 -0.66 0.58 7.31
N TYR A 47 -0.80 1.27 6.19
CA TYR A 47 -2.04 1.97 5.78
C TYR A 47 -2.93 1.19 4.82
N ASN A 48 -2.66 -0.11 4.62
CA ASN A 48 -3.42 -0.87 3.64
C ASN A 48 -4.91 -0.98 4.04
N VAL A 49 -5.81 -0.87 3.07
CA VAL A 49 -7.20 -1.30 3.22
C VAL A 49 -7.19 -2.82 3.42
N GLU A 50 -7.51 -3.28 4.62
CA GLU A 50 -7.54 -4.72 4.96
C GLU A 50 -8.85 -5.41 4.58
N ASN A 51 -9.93 -4.64 4.46
CA ASN A 51 -11.30 -5.11 4.25
C ASN A 51 -11.85 -4.66 2.89
N PHE A 52 -11.03 -4.75 1.84
CA PHE A 52 -11.39 -4.30 0.49
C PHE A 52 -12.70 -4.94 -0.01
N GLU A 53 -12.90 -6.22 0.26
CA GLU A 53 -14.07 -6.99 -0.18
C GLU A 53 -15.39 -6.46 0.39
N VAL A 54 -15.35 -5.78 1.55
CA VAL A 54 -16.54 -5.17 2.16
C VAL A 54 -17.02 -3.96 1.35
N PHE A 55 -16.10 -3.24 0.71
CA PHE A 55 -16.36 -1.99 -0.02
C PHE A 55 -16.16 -2.14 -1.53
N GLN A 56 -15.93 -3.36 -2.03
CA GLN A 56 -15.51 -3.60 -3.40
C GLN A 56 -16.53 -3.06 -4.42
N GLU A 57 -17.83 -3.18 -4.14
CA GLU A 57 -18.88 -2.66 -5.01
C GLU A 57 -18.88 -1.12 -5.07
N ASP A 58 -18.68 -0.45 -3.93
CA ASP A 58 -18.55 1.01 -3.89
C ASP A 58 -17.28 1.47 -4.62
N PHE A 59 -16.15 0.77 -4.41
CA PHE A 59 -14.91 1.02 -5.14
C PHE A 59 -15.10 0.88 -6.66
N GLN A 60 -15.77 -0.17 -7.11
CA GLN A 60 -16.05 -0.38 -8.53
C GLN A 60 -16.96 0.70 -9.09
N THR A 61 -18.04 1.04 -8.38
CA THR A 61 -18.98 2.10 -8.78
C THR A 61 -18.26 3.43 -8.97
N VAL A 62 -17.36 3.79 -8.05
CA VAL A 62 -16.57 5.02 -8.14
C VAL A 62 -15.56 4.95 -9.28
N ALA A 63 -14.88 3.82 -9.47
CA ALA A 63 -13.91 3.65 -10.56
C ALA A 63 -14.58 3.77 -11.94
N ASP A 64 -15.73 3.12 -12.13
CA ASP A 64 -16.49 3.17 -13.37
C ASP A 64 -16.99 4.60 -13.64
N PHE A 65 -17.53 5.27 -12.61
CA PHE A 65 -17.93 6.67 -12.69
C PHE A 65 -16.77 7.58 -13.12
N CYS A 66 -15.60 7.42 -12.50
CA CYS A 66 -14.42 8.20 -12.83
C CYS A 66 -13.98 7.98 -14.28
N LEU A 67 -13.88 6.72 -14.73
CA LEU A 67 -13.47 6.39 -16.10
C LEU A 67 -14.47 6.88 -17.14
N GLU A 68 -15.78 6.74 -16.91
CA GLU A 68 -16.81 7.24 -17.82
C GLU A 68 -16.72 8.77 -17.99
N ASN A 69 -16.45 9.51 -16.91
CA ASN A 69 -16.30 10.96 -16.99
C ASN A 69 -15.00 11.40 -17.67
N VAL A 70 -13.92 10.65 -17.49
CA VAL A 70 -12.66 10.88 -18.22
C VAL A 70 -12.81 10.54 -19.71
N GLU A 71 -13.58 9.52 -20.06
CA GLU A 71 -13.90 9.21 -21.46
C GLU A 71 -14.67 10.37 -22.13
N LYS A 72 -15.64 10.96 -21.42
CA LYS A 72 -16.40 12.12 -21.89
C LYS A 72 -15.56 13.40 -21.95
N ASN A 73 -14.65 13.59 -21.00
CA ASN A 73 -13.75 14.73 -20.94
C ASN A 73 -12.34 14.29 -20.49
N PRO A 74 -11.44 14.01 -21.43
CA PRO A 74 -10.08 13.53 -21.14
C PRO A 74 -9.18 14.53 -20.39
N GLU A 75 -9.58 15.79 -20.25
CA GLU A 75 -8.82 16.77 -19.46
C GLU A 75 -9.01 16.57 -17.94
N ILE A 76 -10.06 15.86 -17.52
CA ILE A 76 -10.30 15.51 -16.12
C ILE A 76 -9.21 14.53 -15.67
N ILE A 77 -8.53 14.84 -14.57
CA ILE A 77 -7.48 13.99 -14.01
C ILE A 77 -7.73 13.60 -12.56
N TYR A 78 -8.69 14.22 -11.87
CA TYR A 78 -9.02 13.87 -10.50
C TYR A 78 -10.49 14.12 -10.15
N PHE A 79 -10.92 13.45 -9.08
CA PHE A 79 -12.20 13.58 -8.41
C PHE A 79 -11.98 13.65 -6.90
N ASN A 80 -12.81 14.41 -6.20
CA ASN A 80 -12.86 14.38 -4.73
C ASN A 80 -14.29 14.60 -4.22
N LEU A 81 -14.59 14.00 -3.08
CA LEU A 81 -15.80 14.31 -2.31
C LEU A 81 -15.47 15.43 -1.32
N SER A 82 -16.25 16.50 -1.35
CA SER A 82 -16.21 17.54 -0.33
C SER A 82 -17.18 17.23 0.81
N GLY A 83 -16.93 17.79 1.99
CA GLY A 83 -17.73 17.55 3.20
C GLY A 83 -19.20 18.00 3.11
N ASN A 84 -19.59 18.74 2.07
CA ASN A 84 -20.97 19.10 1.76
C ASN A 84 -21.69 18.12 0.83
N ASN A 85 -21.11 16.92 0.60
CA ASN A 85 -21.58 15.91 -0.34
C ASN A 85 -21.53 16.34 -1.82
N THR A 86 -20.73 17.35 -2.14
CA THR A 86 -20.47 17.74 -3.52
C THR A 86 -19.25 17.00 -4.03
N ILE A 87 -19.38 16.40 -5.21
CA ILE A 87 -18.22 15.85 -5.93
C ILE A 87 -17.65 16.96 -6.79
N TYR A 88 -16.35 17.19 -6.68
CA TYR A 88 -15.62 18.01 -7.65
C TYR A 88 -14.83 17.09 -8.57
N CYS A 89 -14.75 17.47 -9.83
CA CYS A 89 -13.75 16.96 -10.75
C CYS A 89 -12.90 18.10 -11.27
N GLY A 90 -11.66 17.81 -11.66
CA GLY A 90 -10.77 18.87 -12.09
C GLY A 90 -9.67 18.43 -13.03
N THR A 91 -9.09 19.46 -13.65
CA THR A 91 -7.86 19.40 -14.43
C THR A 91 -6.70 19.88 -13.55
N LYS A 92 -5.47 19.98 -14.06
CA LYS A 92 -4.34 20.52 -13.28
C LYS A 92 -4.56 21.96 -12.78
N SER A 93 -5.45 22.73 -13.43
CA SER A 93 -5.58 24.17 -13.24
C SER A 93 -6.96 24.63 -12.79
N ASP A 94 -7.96 23.75 -12.80
CA ASP A 94 -9.34 24.11 -12.49
C ASP A 94 -10.10 22.95 -11.86
N ALA A 95 -11.14 23.27 -11.09
CA ALA A 95 -12.04 22.32 -10.44
C ALA A 95 -13.49 22.79 -10.63
N GLN A 96 -14.37 21.86 -10.97
CA GLN A 96 -15.79 22.13 -11.15
C GLN A 96 -16.63 21.17 -10.32
N GLU A 97 -17.77 21.67 -9.85
CA GLU A 97 -18.78 20.85 -9.19
C GLU A 97 -19.46 19.93 -10.21
N MET A 98 -19.77 18.72 -9.77
CA MET A 98 -20.53 17.76 -10.54
C MET A 98 -21.90 17.53 -9.91
N ASP A 99 -22.94 17.62 -10.73
CA ASP A 99 -24.26 17.12 -10.36
C ASP A 99 -24.30 15.60 -10.59
N VAL A 100 -24.52 14.85 -9.52
CA VAL A 100 -24.42 13.39 -9.48
C VAL A 100 -25.55 12.80 -8.65
N SER A 101 -25.86 11.52 -8.88
CA SER A 101 -26.88 10.84 -8.09
C SER A 101 -26.41 10.62 -6.64
N ASN A 102 -27.37 10.46 -5.72
CA ASN A 102 -27.08 10.10 -4.34
C ASN A 102 -26.36 8.75 -4.22
N ASP A 103 -26.55 7.82 -5.16
CA ASP A 103 -25.90 6.51 -5.13
C ASP A 103 -24.38 6.64 -5.35
N ILE A 104 -23.96 7.53 -6.26
CA ILE A 104 -22.53 7.84 -6.46
C ILE A 104 -21.96 8.52 -5.22
N ILE A 105 -22.66 9.52 -4.67
CA ILE A 105 -22.24 10.20 -3.43
C ILE A 105 -22.08 9.20 -2.29
N ASN A 106 -23.04 8.29 -2.11
CA ASN A 106 -22.99 7.27 -1.07
C ASN A 106 -21.81 6.32 -1.27
N SER A 107 -21.51 5.93 -2.52
CA SER A 107 -20.34 5.09 -2.83
C SER A 107 -19.03 5.78 -2.45
N PHE A 108 -18.87 7.07 -2.80
CA PHE A 108 -17.72 7.88 -2.37
C PHE A 108 -17.58 7.93 -0.83
N ARG A 109 -18.69 8.08 -0.10
CA ARG A 109 -18.68 8.10 1.37
C ARG A 109 -18.33 6.74 1.96
N ASN A 110 -18.87 5.67 1.39
CA ASN A 110 -18.62 4.32 1.88
C ASN A 110 -17.14 3.95 1.75
N ILE A 111 -16.50 4.28 0.63
CA ILE A 111 -15.07 3.98 0.47
C ILE A 111 -14.17 4.79 1.41
N GLU A 112 -14.58 5.96 1.93
CA GLU A 112 -13.82 6.66 2.97
C GLU A 112 -13.65 5.79 4.23
N HIS A 113 -14.64 4.95 4.56
CA HIS A 113 -14.57 4.03 5.69
C HIS A 113 -13.56 2.88 5.48
N ALA A 114 -13.13 2.64 4.25
CA ALA A 114 -12.06 1.69 3.94
C ALA A 114 -10.68 2.22 4.36
N PHE A 115 -10.54 3.52 4.65
CA PHE A 115 -9.29 4.18 5.06
C PHE A 115 -9.39 4.67 6.52
N PRO A 116 -9.38 3.77 7.52
CA PRO A 116 -9.65 4.12 8.91
C PRO A 116 -8.50 4.86 9.60
N ASP A 117 -7.27 4.78 9.09
CA ASP A 117 -6.09 5.41 9.71
C ASP A 117 -6.15 6.94 9.55
N SER A 118 -6.11 7.66 10.67
CA SER A 118 -6.18 9.12 10.67
C SER A 118 -5.02 9.79 9.95
N ASP A 119 -3.86 9.12 9.90
CA ASP A 119 -2.65 9.61 9.23
C ASP A 119 -2.67 9.31 7.72
N ALA A 120 -3.64 8.53 7.23
CA ALA A 120 -3.73 8.07 5.85
C ALA A 120 -5.19 7.92 5.35
N LYS A 121 -6.04 8.90 5.63
CA LYS A 121 -7.40 8.98 5.07
C LYS A 121 -7.37 9.17 3.55
N LEU A 122 -8.38 8.65 2.86
CA LEU A 122 -8.68 8.98 1.46
C LEU A 122 -8.78 10.50 1.28
N ASP A 123 -8.25 11.01 0.18
CA ASP A 123 -8.25 12.45 -0.13
C ASP A 123 -8.68 12.71 -1.57
N VAL A 124 -7.95 12.14 -2.51
CA VAL A 124 -8.12 12.42 -3.94
C VAL A 124 -8.08 11.13 -4.74
N ILE A 125 -8.97 11.07 -5.74
CA ILE A 125 -9.04 9.97 -6.69
C ILE A 125 -8.50 10.47 -8.02
N TYR A 126 -7.31 10.01 -8.40
CA TYR A 126 -6.71 10.37 -9.68
C TYR A 126 -7.12 9.40 -10.79
N CYS A 127 -7.15 9.89 -12.02
CA CYS A 127 -7.28 9.08 -13.22
C CYS A 127 -6.07 9.32 -14.13
N ALA A 128 -5.38 8.26 -14.50
CA ALA A 128 -4.23 8.32 -15.41
C ALA A 128 -4.06 6.97 -16.12
N ASP A 129 -3.77 7.01 -17.42
CA ASP A 129 -3.46 5.83 -18.24
C ASP A 129 -4.52 4.70 -18.16
N GLY A 130 -5.80 5.08 -18.04
CA GLY A 130 -6.92 4.13 -17.93
C GLY A 130 -7.03 3.43 -16.57
N ALA A 131 -6.33 3.94 -15.55
CA ALA A 131 -6.40 3.46 -14.17
C ALA A 131 -6.95 4.54 -13.23
N VAL A 132 -7.53 4.10 -12.11
CA VAL A 132 -8.12 4.96 -11.06
C VAL A 132 -7.37 4.74 -9.75
N TYR A 133 -6.90 5.82 -9.13
CA TYR A 133 -6.01 5.80 -7.96
C TYR A 133 -6.68 6.46 -6.75
N PHE A 134 -7.18 5.65 -5.83
CA PHE A 134 -7.78 6.09 -4.58
C PHE A 134 -6.67 6.41 -3.57
N THR A 135 -6.28 7.68 -3.49
CA THR A 135 -5.01 8.08 -2.85
C THR A 135 -5.23 8.74 -1.50
N THR A 136 -4.39 8.39 -0.54
CA THR A 136 -4.42 8.97 0.81
C THR A 136 -3.81 10.37 0.84
N HIS A 137 -4.27 11.24 1.75
CA HIS A 137 -3.80 12.64 1.86
C HIS A 137 -2.29 12.77 2.12
N ASN A 138 -1.67 11.77 2.75
CA ASN A 138 -0.23 11.74 2.99
C ASN A 138 0.57 11.29 1.75
N GLY A 139 -0.10 10.86 0.68
CA GLY A 139 0.50 10.40 -0.58
C GLY A 139 1.33 9.12 -0.47
N LEU A 140 1.17 8.34 0.60
CA LEU A 140 1.98 7.13 0.85
C LEU A 140 1.32 5.85 0.36
N TYR A 141 0.02 5.86 0.10
CA TYR A 141 -0.76 4.67 -0.22
C TYR A 141 -1.90 4.97 -1.20
N SER A 142 -2.19 4.01 -2.07
CA SER A 142 -3.43 3.97 -2.85
C SER A 142 -3.99 2.56 -2.96
N VAL A 143 -5.32 2.48 -3.06
CA VAL A 143 -5.99 1.38 -3.79
C VAL A 143 -6.06 1.79 -5.25
N ILE A 144 -5.79 0.89 -6.18
CA ILE A 144 -5.74 1.18 -7.62
C ILE A 144 -6.59 0.17 -8.39
N TYR A 145 -7.51 0.67 -9.20
CA TYR A 145 -8.13 -0.09 -10.28
C TYR A 145 -7.33 0.11 -11.57
N SER A 146 -6.82 -0.97 -12.15
CA SER A 146 -5.99 -0.96 -13.35
C SER A 146 -6.24 -2.23 -14.18
N PRO A 147 -7.17 -2.19 -15.15
CA PRO A 147 -7.60 -3.37 -15.91
C PRO A 147 -6.63 -3.80 -17.01
N THR A 148 -5.70 -2.94 -17.42
CA THR A 148 -4.81 -3.21 -18.56
C THR A 148 -3.47 -3.80 -18.13
N SER A 149 -2.92 -3.33 -17.01
CA SER A 149 -1.58 -3.69 -16.57
C SER A 149 -1.38 -3.48 -15.08
N LYS A 150 -0.38 -4.15 -14.52
CA LYS A 150 0.02 -3.95 -13.12
C LYS A 150 0.57 -2.53 -12.95
N PRO A 151 0.01 -1.71 -12.04
CA PRO A 151 0.52 -0.37 -11.80
C PRO A 151 1.92 -0.41 -11.16
N THR A 152 2.77 0.54 -11.52
CA THR A 152 4.13 0.73 -10.99
C THR A 152 4.31 2.06 -10.29
N THR A 153 3.25 2.85 -10.19
CA THR A 153 3.26 4.23 -9.70
C THR A 153 2.05 4.54 -8.81
N LEU A 154 2.14 5.67 -8.09
CA LEU A 154 1.13 6.28 -7.24
C LEU A 154 0.79 7.70 -7.72
N SER A 155 -0.27 8.28 -7.14
CA SER A 155 -0.67 9.67 -7.32
C SER A 155 -0.84 10.04 -8.80
N GLY A 156 -1.55 9.19 -9.56
CA GLY A 156 -1.79 9.40 -10.99
C GLY A 156 -0.51 9.35 -11.85
N GLY A 157 0.43 8.45 -11.52
CA GLY A 157 1.61 8.22 -12.36
C GLY A 157 2.91 8.91 -11.93
N ASN A 158 2.89 9.72 -10.86
CA ASN A 158 3.97 10.66 -10.56
C ASN A 158 5.05 10.13 -9.61
N THR A 159 4.77 9.05 -8.87
CA THR A 159 5.67 8.52 -7.84
C THR A 159 5.83 7.02 -8.00
N GLU A 160 7.06 6.49 -7.95
CA GLU A 160 7.26 5.04 -8.01
C GLU A 160 6.65 4.31 -6.81
N ALA A 161 6.10 3.12 -7.07
CA ALA A 161 5.36 2.36 -6.08
C ALA A 161 5.75 0.88 -6.07
N ASP A 162 5.67 0.27 -4.89
CA ASP A 162 5.58 -1.17 -4.77
C ASP A 162 4.12 -1.58 -4.72
N THR A 163 3.75 -2.55 -5.54
CA THR A 163 2.34 -2.92 -5.75
C THR A 163 2.09 -4.40 -5.48
N LYS A 164 0.97 -4.65 -4.79
CA LYS A 164 0.48 -5.97 -4.39
C LYS A 164 -0.94 -6.14 -4.93
N LYS A 165 -1.20 -7.22 -5.67
CA LYS A 165 -2.54 -7.53 -6.22
C LYS A 165 -3.51 -7.85 -5.08
N ILE A 166 -4.75 -7.36 -5.19
CA ILE A 166 -5.87 -7.66 -4.30
C ILE A 166 -6.74 -8.73 -4.97
N THR A 167 -7.42 -8.34 -6.05
CA THR A 167 -8.22 -9.20 -6.94
C THR A 167 -7.85 -8.92 -8.39
N ASP A 168 -8.59 -9.49 -9.34
CA ASP A 168 -8.47 -9.09 -10.75
C ASP A 168 -8.65 -7.58 -10.88
N ASP A 169 -7.73 -6.94 -11.60
CA ASP A 169 -7.64 -5.50 -11.86
C ASP A 169 -7.41 -4.58 -10.65
N TRP A 170 -7.46 -5.09 -9.41
CA TRP A 170 -7.31 -4.30 -8.19
C TRP A 170 -5.96 -4.51 -7.49
N TYR A 171 -5.34 -3.42 -7.05
CA TYR A 171 -4.01 -3.42 -6.45
C TYR A 171 -3.92 -2.48 -5.24
N HIS A 172 -3.16 -2.90 -4.24
CA HIS A 172 -2.57 -1.98 -3.28
C HIS A 172 -1.27 -1.43 -3.84
N ALA A 173 -0.99 -0.15 -3.59
CA ALA A 173 0.26 0.49 -3.94
C ALA A 173 0.77 1.32 -2.77
N VAL A 174 2.07 1.21 -2.47
CA VAL A 174 2.75 1.99 -1.44
C VAL A 174 3.97 2.68 -2.03
N LYS A 175 4.26 3.88 -1.54
CA LYS A 175 5.40 4.67 -2.01
C LYS A 175 6.70 3.92 -1.74
N LYS A 176 7.57 3.85 -2.74
CA LYS A 176 8.91 3.28 -2.60
C LYS A 176 9.82 4.12 -1.72
#